data_AF-A0A323U7H0-F1
#
_entry.id   AF-A0A323U7H0-F1
#
_cell.length_a   1.000
_cell.length_b   1.000
_cell.length_c   1.000
_cell.angle_alpha   90.00
_cell.angle_beta   90.00
_cell.angle_gamma   90.00
#
_symmetry.space_group_name_H-M   'P 1'
#
loop_
_entity.id
_entity.type
_entity.pdbx_description
1 polymer ?
#
loop_
_entity_poly.entity_id
_entity_poly.type
_entity_poly.pdbx_seq_one_letter_code
_entity_poly.pdbx_strand_id
1 'polypeptide(L)' 'MEMNPSRMLDDLKATVLRMEQRLDALQDVRIEELMRAYRELVPRFERDLEDERDRLLSRGAALMLVQQVWKGRQ' A
#
# COMPACT_ATOMS: atom_id res chain seq x y z
N MET A 1 13.98 19.14 15.30
CA MET A 1 13.72 19.06 13.84
C MET A 1 12.21 18.97 13.69
N GLU A 2 11.54 20.08 13.40
CA GLU A 2 10.11 20.01 13.02
C GLU A 2 10.02 19.24 11.71
N MET A 3 9.34 18.10 11.73
CA MET A 3 9.04 17.38 10.50
C MET A 3 8.07 18.23 9.67
N ASN A 4 8.50 18.64 8.47
CA ASN A 4 7.63 19.29 7.50
C ASN A 4 6.51 18.30 7.12
N PRO A 5 5.22 18.61 7.40
CA PRO A 5 4.11 17.71 7.11
C PRO A 5 4.02 17.29 5.63
N SER A 6 4.46 18.16 4.72
CA SER A 6 4.51 17.87 3.28
C SER A 6 5.51 16.74 2.97
N ARG A 7 6.71 16.80 3.59
CA ARG A 7 7.74 15.77 3.41
C ARG A 7 7.28 14.39 3.90
N MET A 8 6.52 14.36 4.99
CA MET A 8 5.97 13.10 5.51
C MET A 8 4.99 12.45 4.53
N LEU A 9 4.12 13.24 3.89
CA LEU A 9 3.19 12.73 2.88
C LEU A 9 3.94 12.19 1.65
N ASP A 10 4.97 12.91 1.19
CA ASP A 10 5.81 12.45 0.09
C ASP A 10 6.53 11.14 0.40
N ASP A 11 7.06 11.00 1.63
CA ASP A 11 7.70 9.76 2.09
C ASP A 11 6.71 8.59 2.15
N LEU A 12 5.47 8.84 2.57
CA LEU A 12 4.39 7.85 2.56
C LEU A 12 4.00 7.45 1.13
N LYS A 13 3.81 8.42 0.22
CA LYS A 13 3.53 8.16 -1.20
C LYS A 13 4.62 7.31 -1.84
N ALA A 14 5.88 7.68 -1.63
CA ALA A 14 7.02 6.95 -2.16
C ALA A 14 7.10 5.53 -1.59
N THR A 15 6.76 5.34 -0.31
CA THR A 15 6.73 4.03 0.33
C THR A 15 5.64 3.13 -0.24
N VAL A 16 4.41 3.63 -0.36
CA VAL A 16 3.29 2.89 -0.97
C VAL A 16 3.64 2.48 -2.39
N LEU A 17 4.12 3.42 -3.21
CA LEU A 17 4.49 3.15 -4.60
C LEU A 17 5.55 2.06 -4.72
N ARG A 18 6.62 2.12 -3.91
CA ARG A 18 7.66 1.08 -3.89
C ARG A 18 7.10 -0.29 -3.50
N MET A 19 6.15 -0.35 -2.58
CA MET A 19 5.52 -1.61 -2.18
C MET A 19 4.63 -2.18 -3.28
N GLU A 20 3.82 -1.34 -3.92
CA GLU A 20 2.98 -1.73 -5.06
C GLU A 20 3.83 -2.33 -6.18
N GLN A 21 4.85 -1.59 -6.63
CA GLN A 21 5.76 -2.04 -7.69
C GLN A 21 6.45 -3.36 -7.34
N ARG A 22 6.93 -3.49 -6.09
CA ARG A 22 7.62 -4.70 -5.66
C ARG A 22 6.69 -5.92 -5.63
N LEU A 23 5.44 -5.75 -5.18
CA LEU A 23 4.47 -6.85 -5.09
C LEU A 23 3.89 -7.20 -6.47
N ASP A 24 3.64 -6.21 -7.33
CA ASP A 24 3.19 -6.44 -8.71
C ASP A 24 4.26 -7.15 -9.57
N ALA A 25 5.54 -7.00 -9.23
CA ALA A 25 6.64 -7.68 -9.93
C ALA A 25 6.81 -9.16 -9.54
N LEU A 26 6.08 -9.64 -8.53
CA LEU A 26 6.16 -11.04 -8.10
C LEU A 26 5.38 -11.94 -9.06
N GLN A 27 6.02 -12.98 -9.57
CA GLN A 27 5.38 -14.02 -10.39
C GLN A 27 4.72 -15.09 -9.49
N ASP A 28 3.70 -14.68 -8.71
CA ASP A 28 2.92 -15.56 -7.85
C ASP A 28 1.42 -15.29 -8.03
N VAL A 29 0.67 -16.27 -8.52
CA VAL A 29 -0.76 -16.18 -8.84
C VAL A 29 -1.59 -15.69 -7.66
N ARG A 30 -1.28 -16.11 -6.43
CA ARG A 30 -2.02 -15.68 -5.24
C ARG A 30 -1.73 -14.23 -4.89
N ILE A 31 -0.50 -13.76 -5.13
CA ILE A 31 -0.15 -12.35 -4.95
C ILE A 31 -0.83 -11.50 -6.01
N GLU A 32 -0.91 -11.96 -7.26
CA GLU A 32 -1.67 -11.29 -8.31
C GLU A 32 -3.16 -11.11 -7.94
N GLU A 33 -3.79 -12.16 -7.39
CA GLU A 33 -5.18 -12.10 -6.90
C GLU A 33 -5.34 -11.09 -5.74
N LEU A 34 -4.42 -11.12 -4.77
CA LEU A 34 -4.44 -10.18 -3.64
C LEU A 34 -4.19 -8.73 -4.08
N MET A 35 -3.30 -8.51 -5.04
CA MET A 35 -3.05 -7.19 -5.61
C MET A 35 -4.25 -6.68 -6.42
N ARG A 36 -5.01 -7.58 -7.09
CA ARG A 36 -6.29 -7.22 -7.72
C ARG A 36 -7.30 -6.77 -6.67
N ALA A 37 -7.49 -7.53 -5.60
CA ALA A 37 -8.38 -7.16 -4.50
C ALA A 37 -7.94 -5.85 -3.81
N TYR A 38 -6.63 -5.62 -3.67
CA TYR A 38 -6.08 -4.36 -3.17
C TYR A 38 -6.48 -3.18 -4.08
N ARG A 39 -6.35 -3.30 -5.41
CA ARG A 39 -6.76 -2.24 -6.35
C ARG A 39 -8.25 -1.94 -6.30
N GLU A 40 -9.09 -2.96 -6.08
CA GLU A 40 -10.54 -2.79 -5.86
C GLU A 40 -10.85 -2.10 -4.51
N LEU A 41 -9.97 -2.22 -3.52
CA LEU A 41 -10.10 -1.58 -2.22
C LEU A 41 -9.68 -0.10 -2.24
N VAL A 42 -8.75 0.31 -3.10
CA VAL A 42 -8.23 1.69 -3.16
C VAL A 42 -9.33 2.76 -3.29
N PRO A 43 -10.32 2.64 -4.20
CA PRO A 43 -11.41 3.62 -4.29
C PRO A 43 -12.24 3.73 -3.01
N ARG A 44 -12.33 2.65 -2.21
CA ARG A 44 -13.03 2.70 -0.92
C ARG A 44 -12.25 3.54 0.09
N PHE A 45 -10.93 3.44 0.14
CA PHE A 45 -10.12 4.33 0.98
C PHE A 45 -10.29 5.80 0.57
N GLU A 46 -10.32 6.09 -0.73
CA GLU A 46 -10.52 7.46 -1.22
C GLU A 46 -11.89 8.04 -0.87
N ARG A 47 -12.93 7.20 -0.84
CA ARG A 47 -14.29 7.60 -0.47
C ARG A 47 -14.49 7.67 1.04
N ASP A 48 -13.93 6.72 1.79
CA ASP A 48 -14.24 6.50 3.20
C ASP A 48 -13.27 7.28 4.14
N LEU A 49 -12.14 7.80 3.62
CA LEU A 49 -11.13 8.53 4.41
C LEU A 49 -10.87 9.93 3.85
N GLU A 50 -11.07 10.95 4.68
CA GLU A 50 -10.90 12.35 4.28
C GLU A 50 -9.42 12.78 4.21
N ASP A 51 -8.57 12.34 5.13
CA ASP A 51 -7.15 12.71 5.18
C ASP A 51 -6.31 11.86 4.20
N GLU A 52 -5.51 12.53 3.35
CA GLU A 52 -4.58 11.88 2.42
C GLU A 52 -3.57 10.97 3.16
N ARG A 53 -3.10 11.40 4.34
CA ARG A 53 -2.23 10.60 5.20
C ARG A 53 -2.88 9.26 5.55
N ASP A 54 -4.15 9.29 5.95
CA ASP A 54 -4.87 8.09 6.39
C ASP A 54 -5.14 7.14 5.22
N ARG A 55 -5.41 7.68 4.02
CA ARG A 55 -5.49 6.89 2.78
C ARG A 55 -4.16 6.17 2.51
N LEU A 56 -3.04 6.89 2.60
CA LEU A 56 -1.71 6.33 2.36
C LEU A 56 -1.33 5.28 3.41
N LEU A 57 -1.62 5.52 4.68
CA LEU A 57 -1.38 4.56 5.76
C LEU A 57 -2.24 3.30 5.59
N SER A 58 -3.51 3.45 5.23
CA SER A 58 -4.41 2.32 4.99
C SER A 58 -3.96 1.46 3.79
N ARG A 59 -3.52 2.11 2.70
CA ARG A 59 -2.89 1.44 1.56
C ARG A 59 -1.62 0.69 1.98
N GLY A 60 -0.74 1.35 2.74
CA GLY A 60 0.48 0.74 3.27
C GLY A 60 0.20 -0.50 4.12
N ALA A 61 -0.78 -0.42 5.03
CA ALA A 61 -1.18 -1.55 5.88
C ALA A 61 -1.72 -2.73 5.06
N ALA A 62 -2.56 -2.47 4.05
CA ALA A 62 -3.05 -3.50 3.14
C ALA A 62 -1.90 -4.20 2.40
N LEU A 63 -0.93 -3.43 1.88
CA LEU A 63 0.25 -3.97 1.19
C LEU A 63 1.17 -4.75 2.13
N MET A 64 1.27 -4.36 3.41
CA MET A 64 2.01 -5.12 4.42
C MET A 64 1.39 -6.50 4.65
N LEU A 65 0.06 -6.61 4.66
CA LEU A 65 -0.63 -7.89 4.76
C LEU A 65 -0.33 -8.78 3.55
N VAL A 66 -0.41 -8.24 2.32
CA VAL A 66 -0.05 -8.97 1.10
C VAL A 66 1.39 -9.46 1.16
N GLN A 67 2.32 -8.60 1.58
CA GLN A 67 3.72 -8.96 1.77
C GLN A 67 3.89 -10.09 2.81
N GLN A 68 3.14 -10.06 3.91
CA GLN A 68 3.21 -11.11 4.92
C GLN A 68 2.72 -12.46 4.40
N VAL A 69 1.65 -12.47 3.60
CA VAL A 69 1.16 -13.69 2.93
C VAL A 69 2.21 -14.25 1.97
N TRP A 70 2.93 -13.39 1.24
CA TRP A 70 4.04 -13.82 0.37
C TRP A 70 5.21 -14.39 1.19
N LYS A 71 5.65 -13.70 2.25
CA LYS A 71 6.77 -14.13 3.09
C LYS A 71 6.53 -15.45 3.81
N GLY A 72 5.31 -15.71 4.26
CA GLY A 72 4.96 -16.97 4.95
C GLY A 72 5.05 -18.22 4.07
N ARG A 73 5.45 -18.09 2.80
CA ARG A 73 5.61 -19.16 1.82
C ARG A 73 7.06 -19.40 1.41
N GLN A 74 7.98 -18.53 1.81
CA GLN A 74 9.43 -18.73 1.64
C GLN A 74 9.98 -19.55 2.81
#